data_AF-A0A2A3FPD9-F1
#
_entry.id   AF-A0A2A3FPD9-F1
#
_cell.length_a   1.000
_cell.length_b   1.000
_cell.length_c   1.000
_cell.angle_alpha   90.00
_cell.angle_beta   90.00
_cell.angle_gamma   90.00
#
_symmetry.space_group_name_H-M   'P 1'
#
loop_
_entity.id
_entity.type
_entity.pdbx_description
1 polymer ?
#
loop_
_entity_poly.entity_id
_entity_poly.type
_entity_poly.pdbx_seq_one_letter_code
_entity_poly.pdbx_strand_id
1 'polypeptide(L)' 'VDRCGTGLVVTGRTADGVVEAVELPGAAVLGVQWHPEWMERDDPALSWIVAEGNRRI' A
#
# COMPACT_ATOMS: atom_id res chain seq x y z
N VAL A 1 5.36 -14.11 -10.28
CA VAL A 1 6.64 -13.43 -10.01
C VAL A 1 6.76 -13.32 -8.51
N ASP A 2 7.86 -13.78 -7.92
CA ASP A 2 7.90 -14.09 -6.47
C ASP A 2 8.80 -13.13 -5.67
N ARG A 3 9.22 -12.03 -6.31
CA ARG A 3 10.07 -11.00 -5.71
C ARG A 3 9.53 -9.61 -6.05
N CYS A 4 9.65 -8.69 -5.09
CA CYS A 4 9.37 -7.29 -5.33
C CYS A 4 10.38 -6.68 -6.33
N GLY A 5 9.95 -5.60 -6.98
CA GLY A 5 10.85 -4.73 -7.73
C GLY A 5 11.94 -4.15 -6.81
N THR A 6 13.07 -3.77 -7.39
CA THR A 6 14.20 -3.22 -6.64
C THR A 6 13.76 -1.99 -5.82
N GLY A 7 14.09 -1.98 -4.53
CA GLY A 7 13.77 -0.89 -3.61
C GLY A 7 12.40 -1.00 -2.94
N LEU A 8 11.47 -1.78 -3.49
CA LEU A 8 10.20 -2.06 -2.82
C LEU A 8 10.39 -3.08 -1.69
N VAL A 9 9.70 -2.85 -0.58
CA VAL A 9 9.70 -3.73 0.59
C VAL A 9 8.30 -4.27 0.81
N VAL A 10 8.18 -5.57 1.07
CA VAL A 10 6.92 -6.17 1.52
C VAL A 10 6.63 -5.73 2.94
N THR A 11 5.47 -5.11 3.15
CA THR A 11 5.04 -4.60 4.47
C THR A 11 3.74 -5.22 4.97
N GLY A 12 2.98 -5.88 4.09
CA GLY A 12 1.76 -6.61 4.45
C GLY A 12 1.76 -8.02 3.88
N ARG A 13 1.35 -9.00 4.70
CA ARG A 13 1.11 -10.38 4.28
C ARG A 13 -0.15 -10.94 4.94
N THR A 14 -0.87 -11.78 4.22
CA THR A 14 -1.90 -12.66 4.79
C THR A 14 -1.28 -13.80 5.61
N ALA A 15 -2.12 -14.55 6.33
CA ALA A 15 -1.70 -15.68 7.16
C ALA A 15 -1.09 -16.85 6.36
N ASP A 16 -1.50 -17.02 5.09
CA ASP A 16 -0.92 -17.99 4.16
C ASP A 16 0.31 -17.45 3.41
N GLY A 17 0.75 -16.23 3.74
CA GLY A 17 2.02 -15.66 3.29
C GLY A 17 1.95 -14.86 1.99
N VAL A 18 0.77 -14.73 1.37
CA VAL A 18 0.55 -13.89 0.19
C VAL A 18 0.86 -12.44 0.54
N VAL A 19 1.58 -11.75 -0.36
CA VAL A 19 1.94 -10.34 -0.19
C VAL A 19 0.71 -9.48 -0.49
N GLU A 20 0.32 -8.65 0.45
CA GLU A 20 -0.84 -7.77 0.33
C GLU A 20 -0.47 -6.29 0.26
N ALA A 21 0.70 -5.91 0.78
CA ALA A 21 1.16 -4.53 0.74
C ALA A 21 2.66 -4.41 0.51
N VAL A 22 3.04 -3.37 -0.24
CA VAL A 22 4.42 -2.98 -0.50
C VAL A 22 4.60 -1.47 -0.33
N GLU A 23 5.78 -1.07 0.12
CA GLU A 23 6.18 0.34 0.28
C GLU A 23 7.54 0.59 -0.36
N LEU A 24 7.83 1.85 -0.71
CA LEU A 24 9.15 2.30 -1.14
C LEU A 24 9.78 3.16 -0.03
N PRO A 25 10.74 2.64 0.75
CA PRO A 25 11.42 3.43 1.76
C PRO A 25 12.02 4.72 1.17
N GLY A 26 11.80 5.84 1.85
CA GLY A 26 12.27 7.16 1.41
C GLY A 26 11.35 7.88 0.41
N ALA A 27 10.23 7.29 0.01
CA ALA A 27 9.19 7.94 -0.78
C ALA A 27 7.81 7.64 -0.19
N ALA A 28 6.86 8.57 -0.32
CA ALA A 28 5.48 8.27 0.06
C ALA A 28 4.80 7.52 -1.09
N VAL A 29 5.02 6.21 -1.10
CA VAL A 29 4.47 5.25 -2.06
C VAL A 29 3.94 4.05 -1.29
N LEU A 30 2.67 3.72 -1.54
CA LEU A 30 1.99 2.55 -1.01
C LEU A 30 1.36 1.79 -2.17
N GLY A 31 1.59 0.48 -2.23
CA GLY A 31 0.88 -0.45 -3.10
C GLY A 31 0.14 -1.48 -2.26
N VAL A 32 -1.12 -1.73 -2.61
CA VAL A 32 -1.99 -2.72 -1.95
C VAL A 32 -2.54 -3.68 -2.99
N GLN A 33 -2.75 -4.94 -2.61
CA GLN A 33 -3.25 -5.96 -3.53
C GLN A 33 -4.78 -6.02 -3.58
N TRP A 34 -5.46 -5.67 -2.48
CA TRP A 34 -6.92 -5.59 -2.46
C TRP A 34 -7.44 -4.34 -3.20
N HIS A 35 -8.76 -4.26 -3.34
CA HIS A 35 -9.47 -3.13 -3.92
C HIS A 35 -9.98 -2.19 -2.82
N PRO A 36 -9.17 -1.25 -2.29
CA PRO A 36 -9.59 -0.33 -1.23
C PRO A 36 -10.79 0.53 -1.65
N GLU A 37 -11.00 0.71 -2.95
CA GLU A 37 -12.13 1.43 -3.54
C GLU A 37 -13.45 0.66 -3.54
N TRP A 38 -13.42 -0.65 -3.28
CA TRP A 38 -14.62 -1.52 -3.22
C TRP A 38 -14.98 -1.97 -1.81
N MET A 39 -14.33 -1.41 -0.79
CA MET A 39 -14.60 -1.76 0.60
C MET A 39 -15.95 -1.18 1.06
N GLU A 40 -16.70 -1.92 1.90
CA GLU A 40 -17.98 -1.46 2.45
C GLU A 40 -17.86 -0.23 3.36
N ARG A 41 -16.66 0.00 3.89
CA ARG A 41 -16.31 1.13 4.74
C ARG A 41 -15.07 1.81 4.18
N ASP A 42 -14.88 3.06 4.58
CA ASP A 42 -13.70 3.84 4.20
C ASP A 42 -12.41 3.08 4.52
N ASP A 43 -11.61 2.86 3.49
CA ASP A 43 -10.32 2.20 3.61
C ASP A 43 -9.23 3.21 4.02
N PRO A 44 -8.41 2.91 5.05
CA PRO A 44 -7.32 3.77 5.48
C PRO A 44 -6.28 4.10 4.38
N ALA A 45 -6.09 3.24 3.37
CA ALA A 45 -5.18 3.50 2.26
C ALA A 45 -5.63 4.71 1.42
N LEU A 46 -6.93 4.87 1.21
CA LEU A 46 -7.50 6.04 0.51
C LEU A 46 -7.45 7.30 1.38
N SER A 47 -7.67 7.16 2.68
CA SER A 47 -7.48 8.30 3.60
C SER A 47 -6.02 8.75 3.64
N TRP A 48 -5.09 7.80 3.60
CA TRP A 48 -3.65 8.06 3.58
C TRP A 48 -3.22 8.79 2.31
N ILE A 49 -3.67 8.39 1.12
CA ILE A 49 -3.25 9.05 -0.13
C ILE A 49 -3.71 10.51 -0.18
N VAL A 50 -4.91 10.81 0.32
CA VAL A 50 -5.42 12.19 0.42
C VAL A 50 -4.60 12.99 1.43
N ALA A 51 -4.34 12.43 2.61
CA ALA A 51 -3.54 13.10 3.64
C ALA A 51 -2.11 13.40 3.15
N GLU A 52 -1.49 12.46 2.44
CA GLU A 52 -0.15 12.64 1.87
C GLU A 52 -0.15 13.65 0.71
N GLY A 53 -1.19 13.66 -0.12
CA GLY A 53 -1.36 14.68 -1.16
C GLY A 53 -1.42 16.09 -0.59
N ASN A 54 -2.16 16.29 0.51
CA ASN A 54 -2.29 17.60 1.17
C ASN A 54 -0.99 18.10 1.80
N ARG A 55 -0.02 17.23 2.12
CA ARG A 55 1.28 17.63 2.67
C ARG A 55 2.24 18.21 1.64
N ARG A 56 1.91 18.07 0.35
CA ARG A 56 2.76 18.48 -0.78
C ARG A 56 2.32 19.82 -1.39
N ILE A 57 1.30 20.45 -0.82
CA ILE A 57 0.71 21.73 -1.26
C ILE A 57 1.12 22.84 -0.28
#